data_AF-A0A369HDC9-F1
#
_entry.id   AF-A0A369HDC9-F1
#
_cell.length_a   1.000
_cell.length_b   1.000
_cell.length_c   1.000
_cell.angle_alpha   90.00
_cell.angle_beta   90.00
_cell.angle_gamma   90.00
#
_symmetry.space_group_name_H-M   'P 1'
#
loop_
_entity.id
_entity.type
_entity.pdbx_description
1 polymer ?
#
loop_
_entity_poly.entity_id
_entity_poly.type
_entity_poly.pdbx_seq_one_letter_code
_entity_poly.pdbx_strand_id
1 'polypeptide(L)'
;MLLSTLSLCLTVAITGSLAVEAVPPDITFLCQEMPDICTNICWAVRCANPTLPEQLTLDFPSDQVRSQRLNTSSCARCSKNKGSSCNTYPPPETSESGGKQHVSRCVPREQQSKQDAAMAQLVEAYRRNGRRTFRINLGNPGATGVKYCLSERCGNDTREEQVSA
;
A
#
# COMPACT_ATOMS: atom_id res chain seq x y z
N MET A 1 -40.90 9.21 -65.99
CA MET A 1 -40.00 9.64 -64.90
C MET A 1 -40.14 8.63 -63.76
N LEU A 2 -39.24 7.63 -63.69
CA LEU A 2 -39.15 6.68 -62.57
C LEU A 2 -38.03 7.16 -61.64
N LEU A 3 -38.34 7.47 -60.39
CA LEU A 3 -37.34 7.79 -59.37
C LEU A 3 -37.02 6.53 -58.56
N SER A 4 -35.79 6.05 -58.70
CA SER A 4 -35.19 4.97 -57.93
C SER A 4 -35.13 5.29 -56.44
N THR A 5 -35.70 4.44 -55.61
CA THR A 5 -35.54 4.46 -54.15
C THR A 5 -34.23 3.75 -53.77
N LEU A 6 -33.24 4.49 -53.28
CA LEU A 6 -32.05 3.93 -52.62
C LEU A 6 -32.43 3.44 -51.21
N SER A 7 -32.30 2.13 -50.97
CA SER A 7 -32.34 1.55 -49.62
C SER A 7 -31.03 1.83 -48.88
N LEU A 8 -31.12 2.58 -47.78
CA LEU A 8 -30.02 2.83 -46.85
C LEU A 8 -29.94 1.67 -45.85
N CYS A 9 -28.99 0.74 -46.04
CA CYS A 9 -28.71 -0.30 -45.05
C CYS A 9 -27.93 0.31 -43.87
N LEU A 10 -28.60 0.46 -42.72
CA LEU A 10 -27.98 0.90 -41.47
C LEU A 10 -27.32 -0.31 -40.78
N THR A 11 -26.00 -0.42 -40.87
CA THR A 11 -25.20 -1.40 -40.14
C THR A 11 -25.03 -0.95 -38.68
N VAL A 12 -25.69 -1.66 -37.77
CA VAL A 12 -25.50 -1.48 -36.32
C VAL A 12 -24.19 -2.15 -35.91
N ALA A 13 -23.16 -1.35 -35.62
CA ALA A 13 -21.92 -1.84 -35.02
C ALA A 13 -22.18 -2.15 -33.53
N ILE A 14 -22.24 -3.44 -33.18
CA ILE A 14 -22.31 -3.89 -31.79
C ILE A 14 -20.93 -3.73 -31.18
N THR A 15 -20.70 -2.63 -30.46
CA THR A 15 -19.52 -2.45 -29.62
C THR A 15 -19.69 -3.30 -28.36
N GLY A 16 -19.14 -4.52 -28.38
CA GLY A 16 -19.05 -5.36 -27.20
C GLY A 16 -18.19 -4.67 -26.14
N SER A 17 -18.80 -4.16 -25.07
CA SER A 17 -18.07 -3.71 -23.89
C SER A 17 -17.42 -4.93 -23.24
N LEU A 18 -16.10 -5.06 -23.36
CA LEU A 18 -15.34 -5.98 -22.54
C LEU A 18 -15.47 -5.49 -21.10
N ALA A 19 -16.35 -6.12 -20.33
CA ALA A 19 -16.43 -5.91 -18.90
C ALA A 19 -15.11 -6.39 -18.29
N VAL A 20 -14.19 -5.46 -18.05
CA VAL A 20 -13.01 -5.71 -17.22
C VAL A 20 -13.54 -5.89 -15.81
N GLU A 21 -13.65 -7.14 -15.37
CA GLU A 21 -13.95 -7.45 -13.98
C GLU A 21 -12.80 -6.90 -13.12
N ALA A 22 -13.11 -5.94 -12.25
CA ALA A 22 -12.12 -5.39 -11.34
C ALA A 22 -11.71 -6.48 -10.35
N VAL A 23 -10.48 -6.98 -10.46
CA VAL A 23 -9.93 -7.90 -9.46
C VAL A 23 -9.89 -7.17 -8.11
N PRO A 24 -10.50 -7.70 -7.04
CA PRO A 24 -10.49 -7.05 -5.75
C PRO A 24 -9.04 -6.90 -5.26
N PRO A 25 -8.72 -5.80 -4.57
CA PRO A 25 -7.37 -5.59 -4.04
C PRO A 25 -7.01 -6.70 -3.05
N ASP A 26 -5.75 -7.15 -3.06
CA ASP A 26 -5.27 -8.20 -2.17
C ASP A 26 -5.38 -7.78 -0.69
N ILE A 27 -5.12 -6.51 -0.40
CA ILE A 27 -5.29 -5.88 0.90
C ILE A 27 -5.64 -4.41 0.71
N THR A 28 -6.56 -3.87 1.51
CA THR A 28 -6.89 -2.44 1.52
C THR A 28 -6.70 -1.85 2.90
N PHE A 29 -5.94 -0.75 2.98
CA PHE A 29 -5.84 0.06 4.19
C PHE A 29 -6.75 1.29 4.05
N LEU A 30 -7.74 1.40 4.93
CA LEU A 30 -8.68 2.53 4.94
C LEU A 30 -8.03 3.75 5.61
N CYS A 31 -7.71 4.77 4.83
CA CYS A 31 -6.90 5.89 5.29
C CYS A 31 -7.64 6.84 6.23
N GLN A 32 -8.97 6.84 6.24
CA GLN A 32 -9.75 7.53 7.27
C GLN A 32 -9.61 6.87 8.66
N GLU A 33 -9.25 5.59 8.72
CA GLU A 33 -9.03 4.87 9.98
C GLU A 33 -7.56 4.81 10.37
N MET A 34 -6.66 4.90 9.40
CA MET A 34 -5.22 4.80 9.58
C MET A 34 -4.44 5.90 8.84
N PRO A 35 -4.74 7.19 9.10
CA PRO A 35 -4.19 8.29 8.31
C PRO A 35 -2.66 8.41 8.38
N ASP A 36 -2.05 8.12 9.53
CA ASP A 36 -0.59 8.20 9.69
C ASP A 36 0.11 7.02 8.99
N ILE A 37 -0.52 5.85 8.94
CA ILE A 37 0.00 4.69 8.18
C ILE A 37 -0.07 4.96 6.68
N CYS A 38 -1.23 5.41 6.18
CA CYS A 38 -1.34 5.76 4.77
C CYS A 38 -0.34 6.83 4.37
N THR A 39 -0.15 7.85 5.23
CA THR A 39 0.87 8.87 5.01
C THR A 39 2.28 8.28 4.89
N ASN A 40 2.64 7.33 5.76
CA ASN A 40 3.95 6.66 5.70
C ASN A 40 4.13 5.86 4.40
N ILE A 41 3.11 5.10 3.99
CA ILE A 41 3.14 4.30 2.75
C ILE A 41 3.26 5.23 1.54
N CYS A 42 2.46 6.28 1.48
CA CYS A 42 2.49 7.26 0.40
C CYS A 42 3.83 7.99 0.31
N TRP A 43 4.42 8.35 1.46
CA TRP A 43 5.78 8.87 1.49
C TRP A 43 6.78 7.87 0.90
N ALA A 44 6.73 6.61 1.35
CA ALA A 44 7.64 5.57 0.89
C ALA A 44 7.58 5.32 -0.62
N VAL A 45 6.38 5.31 -1.20
CA VAL A 45 6.20 4.94 -2.61
C VAL A 45 6.33 6.13 -3.56
N ARG A 46 6.18 7.37 -3.07
CA ARG A 46 6.20 8.59 -3.92
C ARG A 46 7.33 9.57 -3.64
N CYS A 47 7.80 9.64 -2.39
CA CYS A 47 8.65 10.74 -1.92
C CYS A 47 10.00 10.30 -1.36
N ALA A 48 10.13 9.06 -0.90
CA ALA A 48 11.39 8.49 -0.45
C ALA A 48 12.44 8.49 -1.57
N ASN A 49 13.71 8.46 -1.20
CA ASN A 49 14.81 8.42 -2.16
C ASN A 49 15.84 7.32 -1.79
N PRO A 50 15.87 6.18 -2.50
CA PRO A 50 14.93 5.82 -3.58
C PRO A 50 13.51 5.58 -3.04
N THR A 51 12.52 5.61 -3.94
CA THR A 51 11.16 5.18 -3.63
C THR A 51 11.10 3.66 -3.47
N LEU A 52 10.11 3.20 -2.72
CA LEU A 52 9.87 1.78 -2.44
C LEU A 52 8.70 1.25 -3.27
N PRO A 53 8.70 -0.04 -3.65
CA PRO A 53 7.67 -0.60 -4.53
C PRO A 53 6.32 -0.74 -3.82
N GLU A 54 5.21 -0.60 -4.55
CA GLU A 54 3.84 -0.86 -4.06
C GLU A 54 3.44 -2.35 -4.14
N GLN A 55 4.04 -3.09 -5.08
CA GLN A 55 3.89 -4.53 -5.20
C GLN A 55 4.96 -5.18 -4.33
N LEU A 56 4.52 -6.02 -3.40
CA LEU A 56 5.38 -6.64 -2.39
C LEU A 56 5.25 -8.16 -2.44
N THR A 57 6.24 -8.85 -1.86
CA THR A 57 6.28 -10.31 -1.85
C THR A 57 6.38 -10.83 -0.42
N LEU A 58 5.39 -11.60 0.02
CA LEU A 58 5.46 -12.33 1.28
C LEU A 58 6.55 -13.40 1.24
N ASP A 59 7.45 -13.37 2.21
CA ASP A 59 8.49 -14.38 2.39
C ASP A 59 8.37 -15.19 3.67
N PHE A 60 7.30 -14.95 4.44
CA PHE A 60 6.93 -15.70 5.64
C PHE A 60 8.09 -15.84 6.63
N PRO A 61 8.67 -14.73 7.09
CA PRO A 61 9.87 -14.76 7.91
C PRO A 61 9.60 -15.44 9.26
N SER A 62 10.65 -16.01 9.86
CA SER A 62 10.60 -16.39 11.27
C SER A 62 10.48 -15.15 12.17
N ASP A 63 10.01 -15.33 13.41
CA ASP A 63 9.91 -14.23 14.37
C ASP A 63 11.24 -13.52 14.61
N GLN A 64 12.35 -14.26 14.53
CA GLN A 64 13.70 -13.70 14.63
C GLN A 64 14.01 -12.77 13.45
N VAL A 65 13.75 -13.21 12.21
CA VAL A 65 13.96 -12.40 11.00
C VAL A 65 13.04 -11.18 11.01
N ARG A 66 11.77 -11.36 11.39
CA ARG A 66 10.80 -10.28 11.54
C ARG A 66 11.27 -9.23 12.56
N SER A 67 11.74 -9.68 13.72
CA SER A 67 12.29 -8.80 14.76
C SER A 67 13.55 -8.06 14.30
N GLN A 68 14.43 -8.74 13.55
CA GLN A 68 15.63 -8.11 12.98
C GLN A 68 15.25 -6.96 12.03
N ARG A 69 14.28 -7.17 11.14
CA ARG A 69 13.78 -6.15 10.20
C ARG A 69 13.19 -4.93 10.90
N LEU A 70 12.49 -5.14 12.01
CA LEU A 70 11.96 -4.07 12.85
C LEU A 70 13.03 -3.35 13.69
N ASN A 71 14.14 -4.00 13.98
CA ASN A 71 15.25 -3.39 14.71
C ASN A 71 16.18 -2.58 13.80
N THR A 72 16.28 -2.95 12.52
CA THR A 72 17.05 -2.22 11.51
C THR A 72 16.34 -0.97 10.99
N SER A 73 15.04 -0.82 11.25
CA SER A 73 14.32 0.42 11.02
C SER A 73 14.56 1.39 12.19
N SER A 74 14.50 2.70 11.94
CA SER A 74 14.76 3.75 12.94
C SER A 74 13.70 3.86 14.05
N CYS A 75 12.98 2.78 14.33
CA CYS A 75 11.87 2.67 15.27
C CYS A 75 12.21 2.99 16.73
N ALA A 76 13.49 3.03 17.10
CA ALA A 76 13.94 3.33 18.46
C ALA A 76 13.39 4.67 18.98
N ARG A 77 13.10 5.64 18.10
CA ARG A 77 12.57 6.96 18.46
C ARG A 77 11.10 6.96 18.87
N CYS A 78 10.31 5.96 18.45
CA CYS A 78 8.91 5.86 18.84
C CYS A 78 8.71 5.45 20.29
N SER A 79 9.72 4.84 20.93
CA SER A 79 9.69 4.40 22.33
C SER A 79 9.45 5.53 23.34
N LYS A 80 9.75 6.78 22.98
CA LYS A 80 9.63 7.95 23.85
C LYS A 80 8.18 8.45 24.00
N ASN A 81 7.28 8.06 23.09
CA ASN A 81 5.90 8.54 23.08
C ASN A 81 4.94 7.42 23.53
N LYS A 82 4.42 7.53 24.76
CA LYS A 82 3.38 6.62 25.25
C LYS A 82 2.14 6.75 24.36
N GLY A 83 1.76 5.67 23.66
CA GLY A 83 0.61 5.65 22.76
C GLY A 83 0.94 5.56 21.27
N SER A 84 2.22 5.67 20.89
CA SER A 84 2.65 5.39 19.54
C SER A 84 3.20 3.96 19.38
N SER A 85 3.20 3.50 18.14
CA SER A 85 3.90 2.34 17.61
C SER A 85 4.77 2.79 16.45
N CYS A 86 5.78 1.99 16.12
CA CYS A 86 6.55 2.21 14.90
C CYS A 86 5.86 1.51 13.73
N ASN A 87 5.54 2.27 12.68
CA ASN A 87 5.15 1.74 11.40
C ASN A 87 6.35 1.66 10.48
N THR A 88 6.51 0.57 9.75
CA THR A 88 7.60 0.37 8.79
C THR A 88 7.03 0.01 7.42
N TYR A 89 7.60 0.60 6.38
CA TYR A 89 7.39 0.23 5.00
C TYR A 89 8.72 -0.11 4.32
N PRO A 90 8.85 -1.27 3.65
CA PRO A 90 7.84 -2.32 3.51
C PRO A 90 7.54 -3.02 4.86
N PRO A 91 6.37 -3.66 5.04
CA PRO A 91 6.06 -4.43 6.25
C PRO A 91 7.08 -5.56 6.47
N PRO A 92 7.38 -5.92 7.73
CA PRO A 92 8.43 -6.89 8.03
C PRO A 92 8.13 -8.31 7.53
N GLU A 93 6.88 -8.60 7.13
CA GLU A 93 6.45 -9.87 6.52
C GLU A 93 6.87 -10.04 5.05
N THR A 94 7.49 -9.03 4.43
CA THR A 94 7.82 -9.04 2.99
C THR A 94 9.33 -9.12 2.72
N SER A 95 9.73 -9.70 1.59
CA SER A 95 11.16 -9.82 1.23
C SER A 95 11.83 -8.46 1.01
N GLU A 96 11.08 -7.45 0.57
CA GLU A 96 11.59 -6.10 0.35
C GLU A 96 12.03 -5.44 1.67
N SER A 97 11.45 -5.86 2.80
CA SER A 97 11.90 -5.46 4.13
C SER A 97 13.21 -6.15 4.57
N GLY A 98 13.72 -7.12 3.81
CA GLY A 98 15.06 -7.67 4.03
C GLY A 98 16.20 -6.76 3.54
N GLY A 99 15.88 -5.79 2.66
CA GLY A 99 16.85 -4.78 2.21
C GLY A 99 17.09 -3.71 3.27
N LYS A 100 18.22 -3.00 3.19
CA LYS A 100 18.53 -1.89 4.13
C LYS A 100 17.66 -0.64 3.94
N GLN A 101 16.68 -0.66 3.04
CA GLN A 101 15.86 0.49 2.70
C GLN A 101 14.48 0.35 3.33
N HIS A 102 14.24 1.16 4.34
CA HIS A 102 12.95 1.25 5.02
C HIS A 102 12.58 2.70 5.21
N VAL A 103 11.28 2.97 5.17
CA VAL A 103 10.70 4.18 5.73
C VAL A 103 9.96 3.80 7.01
N SER A 104 10.25 4.52 8.08
CA SER A 104 9.56 4.36 9.36
C SER A 104 8.89 5.65 9.79
N ARG A 105 7.73 5.54 10.45
CA ARG A 105 6.98 6.65 11.04
C ARG A 105 6.38 6.20 12.36
N CYS A 106 6.44 7.06 13.38
CA CYS A 106 5.70 6.80 14.61
C CYS A 106 4.21 7.12 14.38
N VAL A 107 3.34 6.13 14.60
CA VAL A 107 1.90 6.20 14.36
C VAL A 107 1.12 5.85 15.63
N PRO A 108 -0.16 6.22 15.77
CA PRO A 108 -0.98 5.78 16.89
C PRO A 108 -1.09 4.25 16.95
N ARG A 109 -1.02 3.68 18.17
CA ARG A 109 -1.10 2.21 18.39
C ARG A 109 -2.32 1.56 17.76
N GLU A 110 -3.46 2.23 17.82
CA GLU A 110 -4.70 1.73 17.23
C GLU A 110 -4.57 1.53 15.72
N GLN A 111 -3.96 2.48 15.02
CA GLN A 111 -3.71 2.36 13.57
C GLN A 111 -2.79 1.17 13.29
N GLN A 112 -1.70 1.04 14.06
CA GLN A 112 -0.77 -0.08 13.88
C GLN A 112 -1.46 -1.43 14.11
N SER A 113 -2.30 -1.54 15.13
CA SER A 113 -3.05 -2.77 15.41
C SER A 113 -3.99 -3.15 14.27
N LYS A 114 -4.60 -2.17 13.59
CA LYS A 114 -5.47 -2.42 12.43
C LYS A 114 -4.66 -2.93 11.22
N GLN A 115 -3.52 -2.31 10.94
CA GLN A 115 -2.61 -2.80 9.89
C GLN A 115 -2.11 -4.22 10.20
N ASP A 116 -1.65 -4.47 11.44
CA ASP A 116 -1.12 -5.77 11.84
C ASP A 116 -2.19 -6.88 11.70
N ALA A 117 -3.44 -6.59 12.09
CA ALA A 117 -4.55 -7.51 11.93
C ALA A 117 -4.85 -7.82 10.45
N ALA A 118 -4.85 -6.80 9.58
CA ALA A 118 -5.07 -6.99 8.15
C ALA A 118 -3.93 -7.78 7.48
N MET A 119 -2.68 -7.48 7.86
CA MET A 119 -1.50 -8.23 7.39
C MET A 119 -1.51 -9.68 7.86
N ALA A 120 -1.91 -9.95 9.11
CA ALA A 120 -2.02 -11.31 9.63
C ALA A 120 -3.06 -12.13 8.85
N GLN A 121 -4.22 -11.54 8.52
CA GLN A 121 -5.24 -12.18 7.70
C GLN A 121 -4.72 -12.49 6.28
N LEU A 122 -4.03 -11.54 5.65
CA LEU A 122 -3.42 -11.72 4.34
C LEU A 122 -2.39 -12.86 4.35
N VAL A 123 -1.45 -12.82 5.31
CA VAL A 123 -0.40 -13.84 5.47
C VAL A 123 -1.00 -15.22 5.66
N GLU A 124 -2.02 -15.36 6.50
CA GLU A 124 -2.67 -16.65 6.74
C GLU A 124 -3.44 -17.16 5.51
N ALA A 125 -4.09 -16.28 4.75
CA ALA A 125 -4.73 -16.65 3.48
C ALA A 125 -3.68 -17.12 2.45
N TYR A 126 -2.56 -16.41 2.36
CA TYR A 126 -1.55 -16.62 1.31
C TYR A 126 -0.67 -17.84 1.61
N ARG A 127 -0.41 -18.11 2.90
CA ARG A 127 0.24 -19.35 3.33
C ARG A 127 -0.57 -20.58 2.91
N ARG A 128 -1.90 -20.52 2.95
CA ARG A 128 -2.78 -21.64 2.59
C ARG A 128 -2.91 -21.88 1.09
N ASN A 129 -2.88 -20.83 0.27
CA ASN A 129 -3.09 -20.93 -1.18
C ASN A 129 -1.79 -20.85 -2.01
N GLY A 130 -0.64 -20.61 -1.38
CA GLY A 130 0.67 -20.54 -2.03
C GLY A 130 0.96 -19.23 -2.77
N ARG A 131 0.04 -18.26 -2.76
CA ARG A 131 0.28 -16.91 -3.31
C ARG A 131 1.31 -16.18 -2.43
N ARG A 132 2.10 -15.30 -3.05
CA ARG A 132 3.15 -14.53 -2.35
C ARG A 132 3.14 -13.06 -2.69
N THR A 133 2.88 -12.72 -3.95
CA THR A 133 2.83 -11.33 -4.40
C THR A 133 1.47 -10.71 -4.10
N PHE A 134 1.49 -9.49 -3.55
CA PHE A 134 0.30 -8.70 -3.30
C PHE A 134 0.58 -7.22 -3.55
N ARG A 135 -0.48 -6.45 -3.82
CA ARG A 135 -0.40 -4.98 -3.85
C ARG A 135 -1.20 -4.39 -2.70
N ILE A 136 -0.63 -3.38 -2.05
CA ILE A 136 -1.37 -2.59 -1.06
C ILE A 136 -2.25 -1.59 -1.79
N ASN A 137 -3.56 -1.65 -1.52
CA ASN A 137 -4.49 -0.62 -1.92
C ASN A 137 -4.74 0.35 -0.76
N LEU A 138 -4.82 1.64 -1.06
CA LEU A 138 -5.13 2.69 -0.07
C LEU A 138 -6.54 3.20 -0.33
N GLY A 139 -7.47 2.87 0.57
CA GLY A 139 -8.85 3.32 0.51
C GLY A 139 -9.00 4.75 1.02
N ASN A 140 -9.69 5.60 0.25
CA ASN A 140 -9.87 7.03 0.55
C ASN A 140 -8.55 7.78 0.87
N PRO A 141 -7.58 7.81 -0.06
CA PRO A 141 -6.27 8.43 0.17
C PRO A 141 -6.32 9.96 0.40
N GLY A 142 -7.47 10.60 0.14
CA GLY A 142 -7.72 12.02 0.42
C GLY A 142 -8.37 12.30 1.78
N ALA A 143 -8.47 11.30 2.66
CA ALA A 143 -9.05 11.49 3.99
C ALA A 143 -8.28 12.54 4.81
N THR A 144 -8.99 13.21 5.73
CA THR A 144 -8.39 14.22 6.62
C THR A 144 -7.21 13.64 7.40
N GLY A 145 -6.08 14.36 7.38
CA GLY A 145 -4.85 13.96 8.10
C GLY A 145 -3.91 13.07 7.28
N VAL A 146 -4.33 12.60 6.11
CA VAL A 146 -3.46 11.88 5.16
C VAL A 146 -2.63 12.88 4.37
N LYS A 147 -1.35 12.57 4.14
CA LYS A 147 -0.45 13.36 3.30
C LYS A 147 0.23 12.49 2.24
N TYR A 148 0.71 13.15 1.19
CA TYR A 148 1.56 12.58 0.14
C TYR A 148 0.90 11.48 -0.69
N CYS A 149 -0.42 11.28 -0.63
CA CYS A 149 -1.09 10.20 -1.38
C CYS A 149 -1.69 10.66 -2.72
N LEU A 150 -1.91 11.97 -2.91
CA LEU A 150 -2.55 12.52 -4.11
C LEU A 150 -1.55 13.28 -4.99
N SER A 151 -1.65 14.59 -5.13
CA SER A 151 -0.74 15.40 -5.95
C SER A 151 0.07 16.39 -5.13
N GLU A 152 0.16 16.17 -3.81
CA GLU A 152 0.94 17.01 -2.91
C GLU A 152 2.43 16.91 -3.24
N ARG A 153 3.16 18.02 -3.03
CA ARG A 153 4.62 18.02 -3.14
C ARG A 153 5.24 17.22 -1.99
N CYS A 154 6.33 16.52 -2.29
CA CYS A 154 7.13 15.83 -1.29
C CYS A 154 7.87 16.84 -0.40
N GLY A 155 7.38 17.01 0.83
CA GLY A 155 8.03 17.77 1.90
C GLY A 155 7.83 17.03 3.21
N ASN A 156 8.87 16.35 3.69
CA ASN A 156 8.82 15.50 4.89
C ASN A 156 8.34 16.33 6.07
N ASP A 157 7.31 15.87 6.78
CA ASP A 157 6.79 16.56 7.97
C ASP A 157 7.64 16.29 9.23
N THR A 158 8.86 15.79 9.02
CA THR A 158 9.88 15.37 9.99
C THR A 158 9.53 14.10 10.77
N ARG A 159 8.47 13.38 10.35
CA ARG A 159 8.06 12.13 11.01
C ARG A 159 8.46 10.87 10.24
N GLU A 160 8.73 10.97 8.94
CA GLU A 160 9.28 9.85 8.17
C GLU A 160 10.81 9.79 8.27
N GLU A 161 11.31 8.62 8.64
CA GLU A 161 12.74 8.34 8.68
C GLU A 161 13.08 7.25 7.67
N GLN A 162 13.97 7.57 6.75
CA GLN A 162 14.48 6.62 5.75
C GLN A 162 15.89 6.19 6.12
N VAL A 163 16.09 4.89 6.30
CA VAL A 163 17.43 4.32 6.43
C VAL A 163 18.01 4.14 5.03
N SER A 164 19.13 4.81 4.74
CA SER A 164 19.89 4.61 3.50
C SER A 164 20.80 3.39 3.63
N ALA A 165 20.93 2.62 2.54
CA ALA A 165 21.71 1.39 2.47
C ALA A 165 23.22 1.57 2.68
#